data_AF-A0A531MM52-F1
#
_entry.id   AF-A0A531MM52-F1
#
_cell.length_a   1.000
_cell.length_b   1.000
_cell.length_c   1.000
_cell.angle_alpha   90.00
_cell.angle_beta   90.00
_cell.angle_gamma   90.00
#
_symmetry.space_group_name_H-M   'P 1'
#
loop_
_entity.id
_entity.type
_entity.pdbx_description
1 polymer ?
#
loop_
_entity_poly.entity_id
_entity_poly.type
_entity_poly.pdbx_seq_one_letter_code
_entity_poly.pdbx_strand_id
1 'polypeptide(L)'
;GKHIVMLNVEADITIGRFLKDEARKAGVVYTGAAGDEPACTLEIIGFAKSLGFTIVAAGKGKNNPLKIDAMPADYEKEASERNMNARMLVEFVDGSKTAIEMVAIANATGLVPDVPGMHGPTATLEELAGVLCPREDGGVLHRKGVVDYSIGKGVAPGVFCIIETKHPRVLERMIDLKVGKGPYFTIFRPYHLTSLEVPLSAARAVVYKRADMEPLDHPVAEAVAVAKSNLGAGQSLGMIGENDYRGFAMTWEDARARGALPLGLAERAKVVKPVKAGDFLTYENCVPDDSMVITQIRRRLDQSDGRFVTNAA
;
A
#
# COMPACT_ATOMS: atom_id res chain seq x y z
N GLY A 1 -22.95 -10.37 12.39
CA GLY A 1 -22.82 -9.44 13.54
C GLY A 1 -21.65 -9.77 14.45
N LYS A 2 -20.43 -9.92 13.92
CA LYS A 2 -19.18 -9.89 14.70
C LYS A 2 -18.28 -8.82 14.10
N HIS A 3 -17.48 -8.15 14.93
CA HIS A 3 -16.46 -7.22 14.46
C HIS A 3 -15.38 -7.96 13.65
N ILE A 4 -14.76 -7.26 12.71
CA ILE A 4 -13.74 -7.82 11.80
C ILE A 4 -12.45 -7.02 11.97
N VAL A 5 -11.37 -7.73 12.31
CA VAL A 5 -10.00 -7.21 12.25
C VAL A 5 -9.33 -7.87 11.05
N MET A 6 -9.05 -7.10 10.01
CA MET A 6 -8.49 -7.58 8.75
C MET A 6 -6.97 -7.55 8.82
N LEU A 7 -6.35 -8.74 8.82
CA LEU A 7 -4.89 -8.89 8.72
C LEU A 7 -4.44 -9.04 7.26
N ASN A 8 -5.33 -9.46 6.36
CA ASN A 8 -5.01 -9.68 4.96
C ASN A 8 -5.18 -8.35 4.19
N VAL A 9 -4.09 -7.61 4.06
CA VAL A 9 -4.09 -6.30 3.40
C VAL A 9 -4.37 -6.45 1.91
N GLU A 10 -3.99 -7.57 1.31
CA GLU A 10 -4.24 -7.90 -0.09
C GLU A 10 -5.75 -7.96 -0.38
N ALA A 11 -6.53 -8.55 0.54
CA ALA A 11 -7.98 -8.56 0.49
C ALA A 11 -8.58 -7.18 0.83
N ASP A 12 -8.00 -6.44 1.79
CA ASP A 12 -8.46 -5.09 2.15
C ASP A 12 -8.40 -4.13 0.95
N ILE A 13 -7.26 -4.07 0.25
CA ILE A 13 -7.13 -3.19 -0.92
C ILE A 13 -7.98 -3.63 -2.11
N THR A 14 -8.40 -4.91 -2.15
CA THR A 14 -9.20 -5.45 -3.25
C THR A 14 -10.71 -5.31 -3.00
N ILE A 15 -11.18 -5.66 -1.79
CA ILE A 15 -12.61 -5.70 -1.44
C ILE A 15 -12.94 -5.09 -0.07
N GLY A 16 -11.97 -4.51 0.64
CA GLY A 16 -12.15 -3.97 1.99
C GLY A 16 -13.26 -2.93 2.08
N ARG A 17 -13.47 -2.12 1.04
CA ARG A 17 -14.60 -1.18 0.98
C ARG A 17 -15.96 -1.87 1.02
N PHE A 18 -16.13 -2.98 0.28
CA PHE A 18 -17.36 -3.78 0.39
C PHE A 18 -17.55 -4.32 1.80
N LEU A 19 -16.49 -4.86 2.39
CA LEU A 19 -16.53 -5.43 3.74
C LEU A 19 -16.86 -4.36 4.80
N LYS A 20 -16.30 -3.16 4.67
CA LYS A 20 -16.63 -1.99 5.48
C LYS A 20 -18.11 -1.63 5.38
N ASP A 21 -18.66 -1.56 4.17
CA ASP A 21 -20.08 -1.23 3.96
C ASP A 21 -21.01 -2.29 4.54
N GLU A 22 -20.69 -3.57 4.36
CA GLU A 22 -21.47 -4.68 4.95
C GLU A 22 -21.35 -4.69 6.48
N ALA A 23 -20.17 -4.41 7.03
CA ALA A 23 -19.96 -4.28 8.47
C ALA A 23 -20.82 -3.14 9.05
N ARG A 24 -20.84 -1.99 8.38
CA ARG A 24 -21.69 -0.84 8.75
C ARG A 24 -23.18 -1.23 8.77
N LYS A 25 -23.68 -1.90 7.71
CA LYS A 25 -25.08 -2.39 7.65
C LYS A 25 -25.41 -3.35 8.78
N ALA A 26 -24.45 -4.18 9.16
CA ALA A 26 -24.59 -5.15 10.25
C ALA A 26 -24.35 -4.56 11.65
N GLY A 27 -24.07 -3.26 11.78
CA GLY A 27 -23.82 -2.60 13.06
C GLY A 27 -22.51 -3.05 13.75
N VAL A 28 -21.51 -3.46 12.96
CA VAL A 28 -20.21 -3.93 13.47
C VAL A 28 -19.05 -3.15 12.87
N VAL A 29 -17.96 -3.03 13.62
CA VAL A 29 -16.70 -2.45 13.17
C VAL A 29 -15.98 -3.40 12.19
N TYR A 30 -15.55 -2.84 11.06
CA TYR A 30 -14.47 -3.35 10.21
C TYR A 30 -13.23 -2.52 10.49
N THR A 31 -12.06 -3.14 10.61
CA THR A 31 -10.80 -2.41 10.75
C THR A 31 -9.64 -3.19 10.16
N GLY A 32 -8.70 -2.50 9.53
CA GLY A 32 -7.34 -3.02 9.36
C GLY A 32 -6.68 -3.25 10.72
N ALA A 33 -5.71 -4.16 10.77
CA ALA A 33 -5.06 -4.55 12.02
C ALA A 33 -3.86 -3.65 12.37
N ALA A 34 -3.75 -3.25 13.63
CA ALA A 34 -2.56 -2.57 14.15
C ALA A 34 -1.33 -3.49 14.08
N GLY A 35 -0.14 -2.89 13.97
CA GLY A 35 1.15 -3.57 13.92
C GLY A 35 1.66 -3.88 12.52
N ASP A 36 0.81 -3.78 11.50
CA ASP A 36 1.25 -3.73 10.11
C ASP A 36 1.52 -2.28 9.70
N GLU A 37 2.45 -2.09 8.75
CA GLU A 37 2.90 -0.77 8.32
C GLU A 37 1.73 0.18 8.00
N PRO A 38 0.67 -0.21 7.26
CA PRO A 38 -0.42 0.71 6.94
C PRO A 38 -1.07 1.34 8.18
N ALA A 39 -1.51 0.53 9.14
CA ALA A 39 -2.18 1.01 10.35
C ALA A 39 -1.23 1.85 11.23
N CYS A 40 0.04 1.47 11.31
CA CYS A 40 1.06 2.25 12.01
C CYS A 40 1.33 3.60 11.34
N THR A 41 1.33 3.67 10.00
CA THR A 41 1.47 4.94 9.30
C THR A 41 0.25 5.83 9.52
N LEU A 42 -0.95 5.26 9.58
CA LEU A 42 -2.18 5.99 9.89
C LEU A 42 -2.15 6.64 11.28
N GLU A 43 -1.52 6.01 12.28
CA GLU A 43 -1.33 6.58 13.62
C GLU A 43 -0.56 7.91 13.55
N ILE A 44 0.60 7.93 12.88
CA ILE A 44 1.44 9.13 12.76
C ILE A 44 0.86 10.17 11.80
N ILE A 45 0.14 9.75 10.75
CA ILE A 45 -0.64 10.66 9.89
C ILE A 45 -1.76 11.32 10.71
N GLY A 46 -2.49 10.54 11.52
CA GLY A 46 -3.56 11.02 12.37
C GLY A 46 -3.06 12.04 13.37
N PHE A 47 -1.93 11.78 14.02
CA PHE A 47 -1.24 12.74 14.87
C PHE A 47 -0.88 14.03 14.12
N ALA A 48 -0.22 13.92 12.97
CA ALA A 48 0.19 15.09 12.18
C ALA A 48 -0.99 15.95 11.71
N LYS A 49 -2.04 15.32 11.16
CA LYS A 49 -3.27 16.00 10.74
C LYS A 49 -3.99 16.67 11.91
N SER A 50 -4.03 16.04 13.08
CA SER A 50 -4.67 16.61 14.28
C SER A 50 -3.97 17.88 14.78
N LEU A 51 -2.67 18.03 14.50
CA LEU A 51 -1.89 19.23 14.80
C LEU A 51 -1.94 20.29 13.69
N GLY A 52 -2.67 20.03 12.60
CA GLY A 52 -2.80 20.97 11.47
C GLY A 52 -1.60 21.00 10.53
N PHE A 53 -0.72 19.99 10.58
CA PHE A 53 0.38 19.89 9.63
C PHE A 53 -0.09 19.44 8.24
N THR A 54 0.59 19.94 7.20
CA THR A 54 0.39 19.44 5.84
C THR A 54 1.20 18.15 5.68
N ILE A 55 0.54 17.08 5.22
CA ILE A 55 1.22 15.82 4.90
C ILE A 55 1.87 15.96 3.52
N VAL A 56 3.19 15.80 3.45
CA VAL A 56 3.95 15.87 2.20
C VAL A 56 4.06 14.48 1.59
N ALA A 57 4.56 13.52 2.34
CA ALA A 57 4.66 12.12 1.95
C ALA A 57 4.55 11.21 3.18
N ALA A 58 4.04 9.99 3.02
CA ALA A 58 4.02 9.01 4.09
C ALA A 58 4.21 7.59 3.56
N GLY A 59 4.78 6.71 4.38
CA GLY A 59 4.95 5.31 4.03
C GLY A 59 5.95 4.59 4.90
N LYS A 60 6.77 3.73 4.29
CA LYS A 60 7.70 2.82 4.97
C LYS A 60 9.10 2.81 4.37
N GLY A 61 10.04 2.21 5.09
CA GLY A 61 11.36 1.88 4.58
C GLY A 61 11.45 0.45 4.06
N LYS A 62 12.48 0.20 3.23
CA LYS A 62 12.96 -1.12 2.86
C LYS A 62 14.46 -1.18 3.15
N ASN A 63 14.90 -2.26 3.80
CA ASN A 63 16.32 -2.54 4.03
C ASN A 63 16.94 -3.36 2.88
N ASN A 64 16.13 -4.12 2.15
CA ASN A 64 16.57 -4.93 1.03
C ASN A 64 16.42 -4.15 -0.28
N PRO A 65 17.42 -4.20 -1.19
CA PRO A 65 17.25 -3.71 -2.55
C PRO A 65 16.04 -4.35 -3.22
N LEU A 66 15.33 -3.58 -4.04
CA LEU A 66 14.26 -4.08 -4.86
C LEU A 66 14.84 -4.97 -5.97
N LYS A 67 14.41 -6.23 -6.06
CA LYS A 67 14.74 -7.15 -7.16
C LYS A 67 13.44 -7.63 -7.79
N ILE A 68 12.99 -6.93 -8.83
CA ILE A 68 11.68 -7.12 -9.46
C ILE A 68 11.49 -8.49 -10.14
N ASP A 69 12.58 -9.18 -10.45
CA ASP A 69 12.63 -10.50 -11.05
C ASP A 69 12.96 -11.61 -10.03
N ALA A 70 12.85 -11.32 -8.73
CA ALA A 70 13.05 -12.31 -7.67
C ALA A 70 12.08 -13.49 -7.80
N MET A 71 12.60 -14.70 -7.70
CA MET A 71 11.87 -15.97 -7.80
C MET A 71 12.11 -16.83 -6.56
N PRO A 72 11.13 -17.60 -6.04
CA PRO A 72 11.30 -18.41 -4.83
C PRO A 72 12.53 -19.31 -4.81
N ALA A 73 12.88 -19.88 -5.96
CA ALA A 73 14.05 -20.75 -6.11
C ALA A 73 15.37 -20.09 -5.67
N ASP A 74 15.50 -18.76 -5.81
CA ASP A 74 16.69 -18.00 -5.39
C ASP A 74 16.74 -17.77 -3.87
N TYR A 75 15.62 -17.97 -3.16
CA TYR A 75 15.41 -17.54 -1.77
C TYR A 75 15.10 -18.70 -0.80
N GLU A 76 15.02 -19.94 -1.27
CA GLU A 76 14.71 -21.13 -0.44
C GLU A 76 15.64 -21.27 0.76
N LYS A 77 16.94 -21.03 0.57
CA LYS A 77 17.93 -21.14 1.66
C LYS A 77 17.67 -20.11 2.75
N GLU A 78 17.54 -18.83 2.39
CA GLU A 78 17.28 -17.76 3.36
C GLU A 78 15.93 -17.96 4.05
N ALA A 79 14.91 -18.38 3.30
CA ALA A 79 13.60 -18.67 3.83
C ALA A 79 13.62 -19.80 4.87
N SER A 80 14.35 -20.88 4.60
CA SER A 80 14.56 -21.98 5.55
C SER A 80 15.31 -21.53 6.81
N GLU A 81 16.36 -20.71 6.67
CA GLU A 81 17.12 -20.16 7.81
C GLU A 81 16.26 -19.26 8.71
N ARG A 82 15.27 -18.57 8.11
CA ARG A 82 14.33 -17.68 8.80
C ARG A 82 13.03 -18.37 9.22
N ASN A 83 12.90 -19.67 9.00
CA ASN A 83 11.69 -20.45 9.28
C ASN A 83 10.43 -19.83 8.65
N MET A 84 10.52 -19.42 7.38
CA MET A 84 9.42 -18.82 6.63
C MET A 84 9.32 -19.38 5.21
N ASN A 85 8.21 -19.12 4.52
CA ASN A 85 8.02 -19.54 3.14
C ASN A 85 8.78 -18.61 2.17
N ALA A 86 9.51 -19.16 1.19
CA ALA A 86 10.26 -18.38 0.21
C ALA A 86 9.39 -17.40 -0.58
N ARG A 87 8.14 -17.77 -0.87
CA ARG A 87 7.16 -16.88 -1.51
C ARG A 87 6.94 -15.59 -0.71
N MET A 88 6.82 -15.72 0.62
CA MET A 88 6.67 -14.55 1.51
C MET A 88 7.92 -13.67 1.47
N LEU A 89 9.11 -14.26 1.40
CA LEU A 89 10.34 -13.49 1.26
C LEU A 89 10.38 -12.74 -0.09
N VAL A 90 10.00 -13.41 -1.18
CA VAL A 90 9.99 -12.84 -2.52
C VAL A 90 9.04 -11.65 -2.66
N GLU A 91 7.83 -11.70 -2.08
CA GLU A 91 6.90 -10.54 -2.15
C GLU A 91 7.45 -9.28 -1.45
N PHE A 92 8.32 -9.43 -0.45
CA PHE A 92 9.04 -8.30 0.13
C PHE A 92 10.13 -7.80 -0.81
N VAL A 93 10.83 -8.70 -1.50
CA VAL A 93 11.97 -8.37 -2.36
C VAL A 93 11.55 -7.80 -3.71
N ASP A 94 10.51 -8.34 -4.34
CA ASP A 94 10.02 -7.89 -5.65
C ASP A 94 9.13 -6.64 -5.61
N GLY A 95 8.84 -6.17 -4.39
CA GLY A 95 8.10 -4.94 -4.12
C GLY A 95 6.58 -5.11 -4.03
N SER A 96 6.06 -6.33 -4.22
CA SER A 96 4.62 -6.60 -4.14
C SER A 96 4.03 -6.13 -2.81
N LYS A 97 4.64 -6.52 -1.68
CA LYS A 97 4.16 -6.16 -0.35
C LYS A 97 4.18 -4.66 -0.11
N THR A 98 5.22 -3.97 -0.60
CA THR A 98 5.30 -2.50 -0.56
C THR A 98 4.18 -1.85 -1.36
N ALA A 99 3.89 -2.34 -2.58
CA ALA A 99 2.78 -1.81 -3.37
C ALA A 99 1.43 -1.99 -2.66
N ILE A 100 1.19 -3.17 -2.07
CA ILE A 100 -0.02 -3.49 -1.31
C ILE A 100 -0.21 -2.53 -0.13
N GLU A 101 0.81 -2.39 0.71
CA GLU A 101 0.75 -1.56 1.92
C GLU A 101 0.58 -0.07 1.59
N MET A 102 1.29 0.44 0.58
CA MET A 102 1.17 1.85 0.20
C MET A 102 -0.19 2.17 -0.41
N VAL A 103 -0.78 1.25 -1.19
CA VAL A 103 -2.15 1.37 -1.68
C VAL A 103 -3.15 1.36 -0.52
N ALA A 104 -2.92 0.54 0.51
CA ALA A 104 -3.76 0.51 1.69
C ALA A 104 -3.74 1.86 2.43
N ILE A 105 -2.55 2.45 2.62
CA ILE A 105 -2.41 3.80 3.22
C ILE A 105 -3.13 4.84 2.35
N ALA A 106 -2.89 4.83 1.04
CA ALA A 106 -3.51 5.75 0.09
C ALA A 106 -5.04 5.68 0.18
N ASN A 107 -5.59 4.46 0.07
CA ASN A 107 -7.03 4.23 0.13
C ASN A 107 -7.65 4.47 1.50
N ALA A 108 -6.89 4.62 2.58
CA ALA A 108 -7.41 5.01 3.88
C ALA A 108 -7.25 6.52 4.19
N THR A 109 -6.45 7.24 3.40
CA THR A 109 -6.03 8.62 3.75
C THR A 109 -6.32 9.66 2.67
N GLY A 110 -6.51 9.24 1.42
CA GLY A 110 -6.64 10.10 0.24
C GLY A 110 -5.30 10.56 -0.34
N LEU A 111 -4.17 10.14 0.24
CA LEU A 111 -2.86 10.31 -0.36
C LEU A 111 -2.75 9.44 -1.62
N VAL A 112 -1.91 9.83 -2.59
CA VAL A 112 -1.79 9.11 -3.87
C VAL A 112 -0.34 8.78 -4.23
N PRO A 113 -0.07 7.72 -5.01
CA PRO A 113 1.24 7.56 -5.65
C PRO A 113 1.50 8.77 -6.56
N ASP A 114 2.67 9.40 -6.44
CA ASP A 114 3.06 10.54 -7.28
C ASP A 114 3.32 10.13 -8.74
N VAL A 115 3.82 8.90 -8.91
CA VAL A 115 4.04 8.23 -10.20
C VAL A 115 3.65 6.76 -10.07
N PRO A 116 3.28 6.07 -11.17
CA PRO A 116 3.07 4.62 -11.14
C PRO A 116 4.34 3.90 -10.66
N GLY A 117 4.20 3.05 -9.66
CA GLY A 117 5.29 2.34 -8.99
C GLY A 117 5.87 3.08 -7.78
N MET A 118 5.47 4.34 -7.55
CA MET A 118 6.10 5.27 -6.61
C MET A 118 7.57 5.56 -6.97
N HIS A 119 8.21 6.50 -6.29
CA HIS A 119 9.61 6.85 -6.59
C HIS A 119 10.59 5.85 -6.00
N GLY A 120 10.35 5.38 -4.76
CA GLY A 120 11.24 4.43 -4.09
C GLY A 120 12.70 4.88 -3.98
N PRO A 121 13.02 6.15 -3.66
CA PRO A 121 14.39 6.66 -3.71
C PRO A 121 15.31 5.98 -2.69
N THR A 122 16.60 6.00 -3.00
CA THR A 122 17.64 5.72 -2.01
C THR A 122 17.72 6.87 -1.01
N ALA A 123 17.30 6.65 0.23
CA ALA A 123 17.33 7.67 1.28
C ALA A 123 17.38 7.03 2.68
N THR A 124 18.32 7.48 3.52
CA THR A 124 18.32 7.13 4.95
C THR A 124 17.25 7.91 5.72
N LEU A 125 17.00 7.51 6.98
CA LEU A 125 16.07 8.21 7.86
C LEU A 125 16.36 9.72 7.96
N GLU A 126 17.64 10.10 8.01
CA GLU A 126 18.09 11.49 8.13
C GLU A 126 17.88 12.30 6.84
N GLU A 127 17.83 11.61 5.69
CA GLU A 127 17.70 12.22 4.35
C GLU A 127 16.23 12.32 3.91
N LEU A 128 15.33 11.51 4.48
CA LEU A 128 13.94 11.35 4.05
C LEU A 128 13.22 12.68 3.75
N ALA A 129 13.22 13.63 4.69
CA ALA A 129 12.51 14.90 4.54
C ALA A 129 13.08 15.81 3.44
N GLY A 130 14.36 15.64 3.09
CA GLY A 130 15.01 16.38 2.01
C GLY A 130 14.87 15.71 0.64
N VAL A 131 14.61 14.41 0.60
CA VAL A 131 14.47 13.65 -0.65
C VAL A 131 13.01 13.52 -1.07
N LEU A 132 12.14 13.09 -0.15
CA LEU A 132 10.69 12.93 -0.38
C LEU A 132 9.94 14.23 -0.09
N CYS A 133 10.36 15.29 -0.76
CA CYS A 133 9.69 16.59 -0.81
C CYS A 133 9.54 17.06 -2.28
N PRO A 134 8.84 18.18 -2.55
CA PRO A 134 8.67 18.70 -3.90
C PRO A 134 9.99 18.98 -4.62
N ARG A 135 10.01 18.79 -5.95
CA ARG A 135 11.16 19.08 -6.81
C ARG A 135 11.63 20.53 -6.76
N GLU A 136 10.70 21.47 -6.60
CA GLU A 136 11.01 22.89 -6.40
C GLU A 136 11.85 23.17 -5.15
N ASP A 137 11.83 22.26 -4.17
CA ASP A 137 12.63 22.32 -2.94
C ASP A 137 13.81 21.35 -2.95
N GLY A 138 14.14 20.76 -4.11
CA GLY A 138 15.27 19.85 -4.29
C GLY A 138 14.97 18.36 -4.09
N GLY A 139 13.72 18.00 -3.81
CA GLY A 139 13.29 16.60 -3.67
C GLY A 139 12.89 15.94 -5.00
N VAL A 140 12.22 14.79 -4.91
CA VAL A 140 11.84 13.98 -6.09
C VAL A 140 10.37 14.11 -6.51
N LEU A 141 9.51 14.64 -5.62
CA LEU A 141 8.06 14.62 -5.79
C LEU A 141 7.55 15.72 -6.71
N HIS A 142 6.57 15.39 -7.57
CA HIS A 142 5.84 16.39 -8.35
C HIS A 142 4.77 17.10 -7.52
N ARG A 143 4.31 16.48 -6.42
CA ARG A 143 3.31 17.07 -5.52
C ARG A 143 3.45 16.63 -4.07
N LYS A 144 2.80 17.38 -3.18
CA LYS A 144 2.57 16.99 -1.77
C LYS A 144 1.34 16.10 -1.66
N GLY A 145 1.23 15.38 -0.56
CA GLY A 145 0.10 14.50 -0.28
C GLY A 145 0.23 13.13 -0.95
N VAL A 146 1.41 12.52 -0.86
CA VAL A 146 1.71 11.27 -1.57
C VAL A 146 1.98 10.09 -0.63
N VAL A 147 1.78 8.88 -1.14
CA VAL A 147 2.39 7.67 -0.55
C VAL A 147 3.66 7.32 -1.32
N ASP A 148 4.72 7.00 -0.59
CA ASP A 148 5.98 6.55 -1.17
C ASP A 148 6.77 5.70 -0.16
N TYR A 149 7.87 5.10 -0.60
CA TYR A 149 8.76 4.33 0.27
C TYR A 149 10.21 4.74 0.05
N SER A 150 11.11 4.37 0.96
CA SER A 150 12.55 4.56 0.75
C SER A 150 13.30 3.24 0.78
N ILE A 151 14.43 3.20 0.07
CA ILE A 151 15.42 2.12 0.18
C ILE A 151 16.63 2.71 0.90
N GLY A 152 16.86 2.33 2.15
CA GLY A 152 17.94 2.93 2.92
C GLY A 152 17.95 2.57 4.37
N LYS A 153 19.06 2.92 5.04
CA LYS A 153 19.31 2.58 6.42
C LYS A 153 18.41 3.39 7.37
N GLY A 154 17.91 2.73 8.40
CA GLY A 154 17.32 3.38 9.58
C GLY A 154 15.82 3.61 9.52
N VAL A 155 15.16 3.34 8.40
CA VAL A 155 13.70 3.51 8.28
C VAL A 155 12.96 2.21 8.62
N ALA A 156 13.45 1.04 8.17
CA ALA A 156 12.87 -0.25 8.50
C ALA A 156 13.64 -0.94 9.66
N PRO A 157 12.95 -1.58 10.62
CA PRO A 157 11.49 -1.65 10.76
C PRO A 157 10.89 -0.31 11.19
N GLY A 158 9.70 0.01 10.68
CA GLY A 158 9.02 1.26 11.02
C GLY A 158 8.36 1.97 9.84
N VAL A 159 7.78 3.12 10.16
CA VAL A 159 6.99 3.93 9.23
C VAL A 159 7.27 5.42 9.44
N PHE A 160 7.12 6.20 8.38
CA PHE A 160 7.38 7.64 8.39
C PHE A 160 6.21 8.46 7.86
N CYS A 161 6.18 9.73 8.26
CA CYS A 161 5.31 10.77 7.72
C CYS A 161 6.12 12.07 7.64
N ILE A 162 6.35 12.57 6.43
CA ILE A 162 6.99 13.86 6.18
C ILE A 162 5.91 14.93 6.21
N ILE A 163 6.15 15.94 7.04
CA ILE A 163 5.22 17.03 7.29
C ILE A 163 5.82 18.39 6.97
N GLU A 164 4.94 19.34 6.71
CA GLU A 164 5.26 20.75 6.54
C GLU A 164 4.36 21.61 7.43
N THR A 165 4.90 22.72 7.90
CA THR A 165 4.14 23.82 8.51
C THR A 165 4.42 25.14 7.81
N LYS A 166 3.37 25.95 7.61
CA LYS A 166 3.49 27.30 7.05
C LYS A 166 3.57 28.39 8.13
N HIS A 167 3.38 28.03 9.41
CA HIS A 167 3.38 29.01 10.48
C HIS A 167 4.82 29.25 10.99
N PRO A 168 5.37 30.48 10.90
CA PRO A 168 6.79 30.74 11.17
C PRO A 168 7.19 30.36 12.60
N ARG A 169 6.33 30.63 13.60
CA ARG A 169 6.59 30.22 15.00
C ARG A 169 6.61 28.71 15.21
N VAL A 170 5.85 27.95 14.42
CA VAL A 170 5.84 26.48 14.52
C VAL A 170 7.09 25.94 13.84
N LEU A 171 7.47 26.50 12.69
CA LEU A 171 8.73 26.19 12.01
C LEU A 171 9.94 26.43 12.93
N GLU A 172 10.04 27.63 13.51
CA GLU A 172 11.07 28.00 14.50
C GLU A 172 11.10 27.00 15.66
N ARG A 173 9.94 26.70 16.26
CA ARG A 173 9.86 25.74 17.38
C ARG A 173 10.32 24.33 17.00
N MET A 174 9.98 23.85 15.81
CA MET A 174 10.38 22.52 15.33
C MET A 174 11.90 22.44 15.13
N ILE A 175 12.52 23.53 14.65
CA ILE A 175 13.99 23.64 14.52
C ILE A 175 14.65 23.72 15.89
N ASP A 176 14.13 24.53 16.82
CA ASP A 176 14.64 24.67 18.19
C ASP A 176 14.63 23.33 18.94
N LEU A 177 13.54 22.56 18.78
CA LEU A 177 13.38 21.22 19.35
C LEU A 177 14.22 20.14 18.64
N LYS A 178 14.98 20.52 17.60
CA LYS A 178 15.86 19.62 16.84
C LYS A 178 15.10 18.50 16.13
N VAL A 179 13.83 18.74 15.77
CA VAL A 179 13.04 17.79 14.96
C VAL A 179 13.60 17.66 13.55
N GLY A 180 14.19 18.75 13.02
CA GLY A 180 14.82 18.78 11.71
C GLY A 180 15.27 20.19 11.35
N LYS A 181 15.78 20.36 10.11
CA LYS A 181 16.25 21.66 9.60
C LYS A 181 15.13 22.52 9.01
N GLY A 182 13.97 21.94 8.72
CA GLY A 182 12.85 22.61 8.04
C GLY A 182 13.10 22.86 6.55
N PRO A 183 12.06 23.27 5.80
CA PRO A 183 10.66 23.39 6.24
C PRO A 183 9.94 22.03 6.36
N TYR A 184 10.58 20.96 5.90
CA TYR A 184 10.09 19.58 5.98
C TYR A 184 10.68 18.85 7.19
N PHE A 185 9.84 18.07 7.87
CA PHE A 185 10.22 17.31 9.05
C PHE A 185 9.71 15.87 8.96
N THR A 186 10.49 14.91 9.45
CA THR A 186 10.09 13.50 9.51
C THR A 186 9.50 13.18 10.89
N ILE A 187 8.26 12.72 10.93
CA ILE A 187 7.71 11.97 12.07
C ILE A 187 7.96 10.49 11.81
N PHE A 188 8.55 9.80 12.78
CA PHE A 188 9.00 8.42 12.60
C PHE A 188 8.54 7.54 13.76
N ARG A 189 7.99 6.37 13.43
CA ARG A 189 7.72 5.28 14.38
C ARG A 189 8.74 4.15 14.09
N PRO A 190 9.75 3.93 14.95
CA PRO A 190 10.87 3.02 14.69
C PRO A 190 10.56 1.53 14.91
N TYR A 191 9.28 1.17 14.89
CA TYR A 191 8.83 -0.20 15.11
C TYR A 191 7.40 -0.39 14.62
N HIS A 192 7.08 -1.65 14.35
CA HIS A 192 5.75 -2.20 14.25
C HIS A 192 5.86 -3.67 14.64
N LEU A 193 4.95 -4.18 15.48
CA LEU A 193 5.09 -5.51 16.09
C LEU A 193 4.18 -6.55 15.44
N THR A 194 3.68 -6.28 14.24
CA THR A 194 2.89 -7.20 13.42
C THR A 194 1.72 -7.81 14.21
N SER A 195 1.62 -9.14 14.27
CA SER A 195 0.57 -9.87 14.97
C SER A 195 0.43 -9.50 16.46
N LEU A 196 1.49 -8.99 17.09
CA LEU A 196 1.48 -8.66 18.52
C LEU A 196 0.62 -7.43 18.85
N GLU A 197 0.39 -6.52 17.89
CA GLU A 197 -0.47 -5.34 18.11
C GLU A 197 -1.95 -5.60 17.76
N VAL A 198 -2.26 -6.67 17.02
CA VAL A 198 -3.62 -7.03 16.57
C VAL A 198 -4.65 -7.11 17.72
N PRO A 199 -4.34 -7.64 18.92
CA PRO A 199 -5.28 -7.63 20.03
C PRO A 199 -5.75 -6.23 20.43
N LEU A 200 -4.94 -5.19 20.18
CA LEU A 200 -5.31 -3.81 20.46
C LEU A 200 -6.44 -3.33 19.53
N SER A 201 -6.39 -3.68 18.24
CA SER A 201 -7.47 -3.40 17.29
C SER A 201 -8.76 -4.12 17.66
N ALA A 202 -8.66 -5.39 18.07
CA ALA A 202 -9.81 -6.16 18.54
C ALA A 202 -10.45 -5.53 19.79
N ALA A 203 -9.63 -5.13 20.76
CA ALA A 203 -10.09 -4.43 21.96
C ALA A 203 -10.76 -3.09 21.61
N ARG A 204 -10.16 -2.28 20.74
CA ARG A 204 -10.73 -0.99 20.31
C ARG A 204 -12.05 -1.15 19.55
N ALA A 205 -12.15 -2.15 18.68
CA ALA A 205 -13.38 -2.47 17.95
C ALA A 205 -14.51 -2.91 18.89
N VAL A 206 -14.22 -3.73 19.91
CA VAL A 206 -15.22 -4.24 20.86
C VAL A 206 -15.63 -3.19 21.89
N VAL A 207 -14.65 -2.56 22.55
CA VAL A 207 -14.84 -1.68 23.71
C VAL A 207 -15.24 -0.27 23.29
N TYR A 208 -14.54 0.30 22.30
CA TYR A 208 -14.74 1.70 21.89
C TYR A 208 -15.51 1.85 20.57
N LYS A 209 -15.89 0.74 19.92
CA LYS A 209 -16.53 0.73 18.59
C LYS A 209 -15.75 1.56 17.57
N ARG A 210 -14.41 1.50 17.65
CA ARG A 210 -13.50 2.30 16.84
C ARG A 210 -12.61 1.41 15.99
N ALA A 211 -12.48 1.77 14.71
CA ALA A 211 -11.51 1.21 13.80
C ALA A 211 -10.16 1.95 13.91
N ASP A 212 -9.08 1.22 13.67
CA ASP A 212 -7.73 1.78 13.50
C ASP A 212 -7.48 2.23 12.06
N MET A 213 -8.07 1.51 11.10
CA MET A 213 -7.92 1.77 9.67
C MET A 213 -9.16 1.30 8.93
N GLU A 214 -9.72 2.16 8.08
CA GLU A 214 -10.81 1.81 7.15
C GLU A 214 -10.52 2.42 5.78
N PRO A 215 -10.84 1.72 4.68
CA PRO A 215 -10.75 2.30 3.35
C PRO A 215 -11.79 3.41 3.14
N LEU A 216 -11.46 4.38 2.30
CA LEU A 216 -12.35 5.42 1.80
C LEU A 216 -13.45 4.84 0.92
N ASP A 217 -14.54 5.60 0.77
CA ASP A 217 -15.65 5.21 -0.09
C ASP A 217 -15.31 5.33 -1.58
N HIS A 218 -14.42 6.28 -1.93
CA HIS A 218 -13.81 6.41 -3.25
C HIS A 218 -12.32 6.01 -3.15
N PRO A 219 -11.90 4.88 -3.73
CA PRO A 219 -10.48 4.52 -3.80
C PRO A 219 -9.71 5.55 -4.63
N VAL A 220 -8.46 5.81 -4.24
CA VAL A 220 -7.56 6.75 -4.93
C VAL A 220 -6.35 6.06 -5.54
N ALA A 221 -6.08 4.82 -5.14
CA ALA A 221 -4.97 4.00 -5.63
C ALA A 221 -5.40 2.54 -5.84
N GLU A 222 -4.66 1.83 -6.68
CA GLU A 222 -4.85 0.41 -6.96
C GLU A 222 -3.49 -0.30 -7.00
N ALA A 223 -3.41 -1.50 -6.41
CA ALA A 223 -2.31 -2.41 -6.66
C ALA A 223 -2.70 -3.31 -7.83
N VAL A 224 -1.93 -3.26 -8.91
CA VAL A 224 -2.16 -4.06 -10.12
C VAL A 224 -1.05 -5.10 -10.30
N ALA A 225 -1.28 -6.07 -11.18
CA ALA A 225 -0.29 -7.10 -11.48
C ALA A 225 0.57 -6.77 -12.72
N VAL A 226 1.87 -7.01 -12.62
CA VAL A 226 2.86 -6.92 -13.71
C VAL A 226 3.54 -8.27 -13.87
N ALA A 227 3.66 -8.76 -15.10
CA ALA A 227 4.29 -10.05 -15.38
C ALA A 227 5.77 -10.04 -15.00
N LYS A 228 6.23 -11.06 -14.27
CA LYS A 228 7.66 -11.27 -13.95
C LYS A 228 8.36 -12.14 -15.01
N SER A 229 7.61 -12.94 -15.74
CA SER A 229 8.10 -13.82 -16.80
C SER A 229 7.21 -13.72 -18.03
N ASN A 230 7.61 -14.33 -19.14
CA ASN A 230 6.74 -14.45 -20.30
C ASN A 230 5.63 -15.46 -19.99
N LEU A 231 4.38 -15.05 -20.18
CA LEU A 231 3.20 -15.85 -19.87
C LEU A 231 2.53 -16.32 -21.16
N GLY A 232 2.26 -17.62 -21.24
CA GLY A 232 1.62 -18.25 -22.40
C GLY A 232 0.09 -18.20 -22.31
N ALA A 233 -0.59 -18.11 -23.45
CA ALA A 233 -2.04 -18.27 -23.48
C ALA A 233 -2.45 -19.66 -22.96
N GLY A 234 -3.50 -19.70 -22.14
CA GLY A 234 -3.98 -20.88 -21.45
C GLY A 234 -3.38 -21.13 -20.07
N GLN A 235 -2.26 -20.46 -19.72
CA GLN A 235 -1.64 -20.57 -18.41
C GLN A 235 -2.57 -20.04 -17.30
N SER A 236 -2.61 -20.75 -16.18
CA SER A 236 -3.19 -20.25 -14.93
C SER A 236 -2.09 -19.60 -14.12
N LEU A 237 -2.32 -18.38 -13.62
CA LEU A 237 -1.36 -17.69 -12.78
C LEU A 237 -1.30 -18.33 -11.38
N GLY A 238 -0.10 -18.37 -10.81
CA GLY A 238 0.19 -18.76 -9.44
C GLY A 238 -0.19 -17.67 -8.44
N MET A 239 0.61 -17.51 -7.38
CA MET A 239 0.35 -16.56 -6.30
C MET A 239 1.35 -15.39 -6.29
N ILE A 240 1.01 -14.34 -5.54
CA ILE A 240 1.95 -13.25 -5.22
C ILE A 240 3.20 -13.84 -4.57
N GLY A 241 4.38 -13.35 -4.97
CA GLY A 241 5.66 -13.86 -4.50
C GLY A 241 6.15 -15.12 -5.23
N GLU A 242 5.41 -15.63 -6.23
CA GLU A 242 5.85 -16.75 -7.08
C GLU A 242 6.47 -16.23 -8.40
N ASN A 243 6.34 -16.96 -9.52
CA ASN A 243 7.13 -16.68 -10.73
C ASN A 243 6.42 -15.83 -11.79
N ASP A 244 5.10 -15.72 -11.69
CA ASP A 244 4.29 -15.25 -12.82
C ASP A 244 4.15 -13.72 -12.83
N TYR A 245 3.91 -13.12 -11.66
CA TYR A 245 3.62 -11.70 -11.55
C TYR A 245 4.05 -11.11 -10.20
N ARG A 246 4.08 -9.78 -10.14
CA ARG A 246 4.33 -8.98 -8.94
C ARG A 246 3.33 -7.82 -8.83
N GLY A 247 3.22 -7.25 -7.64
CA GLY A 247 2.43 -6.04 -7.39
C GLY A 247 3.10 -4.78 -7.92
N PHE A 248 2.25 -3.82 -8.31
CA PHE A 248 2.66 -2.50 -8.76
C PHE A 248 1.57 -1.47 -8.41
N ALA A 249 1.92 -0.41 -7.68
CA ALA A 249 0.95 0.60 -7.25
C ALA A 249 0.76 1.68 -8.33
N MET A 250 -0.46 2.13 -8.54
CA MET A 250 -0.74 3.32 -9.35
C MET A 250 -2.01 4.02 -8.85
N THR A 251 -2.35 5.18 -9.43
CA THR A 251 -3.63 5.82 -9.13
C THR A 251 -4.77 4.91 -9.58
N TRP A 252 -5.91 5.01 -8.89
CA TRP A 252 -7.10 4.23 -9.25
C TRP A 252 -7.60 4.58 -10.66
N GLU A 253 -7.51 5.86 -11.03
CA GLU A 253 -7.88 6.36 -12.36
C GLU A 253 -7.01 5.75 -13.46
N ASP A 254 -5.68 5.73 -13.28
CA ASP A 254 -4.76 5.12 -14.24
C ASP A 254 -4.98 3.61 -14.40
N ALA A 255 -5.20 2.90 -13.29
CA ALA A 255 -5.47 1.47 -13.31
C ALA A 255 -6.73 1.17 -14.12
N ARG A 256 -7.79 1.96 -13.91
CA ARG A 256 -9.06 1.81 -14.62
C ARG A 256 -8.93 2.16 -16.10
N ALA A 257 -8.26 3.26 -16.43
CA ALA A 257 -8.03 3.68 -17.81
C ALA A 257 -7.25 2.63 -18.62
N ARG A 258 -6.35 1.88 -17.95
CA ARG A 258 -5.56 0.79 -18.54
C ARG A 258 -6.29 -0.55 -18.59
N GLY A 259 -7.45 -0.68 -17.94
CA GLY A 259 -8.08 -1.97 -17.68
C GLY A 259 -7.15 -2.93 -16.94
N ALA A 260 -6.28 -2.40 -16.08
CA ALA A 260 -5.27 -3.17 -15.37
C ALA A 260 -5.93 -4.15 -14.39
N LEU A 261 -5.36 -5.34 -14.29
CA LEU A 261 -5.89 -6.40 -13.44
C LEU A 261 -5.51 -6.12 -11.98
N PRO A 262 -6.49 -5.97 -11.06
CA PRO A 262 -6.20 -5.81 -9.64
C PRO A 262 -5.43 -7.01 -9.09
N LEU A 263 -4.42 -6.75 -8.28
CA LEU A 263 -3.48 -7.76 -7.81
C LEU A 263 -4.16 -8.91 -7.06
N GLY A 264 -5.18 -8.60 -6.25
CA GLY A 264 -5.93 -9.60 -5.50
C GLY A 264 -6.87 -10.48 -6.34
N LEU A 265 -6.96 -10.23 -7.64
CA LEU A 265 -7.69 -11.08 -8.60
C LEU A 265 -6.77 -11.91 -9.51
N ALA A 266 -5.45 -11.75 -9.38
CA ALA A 266 -4.49 -12.39 -10.27
C ALA A 266 -4.31 -13.88 -9.98
N GLU A 267 -4.45 -14.32 -8.72
CA GLU A 267 -4.35 -15.74 -8.37
C GLU A 267 -5.38 -16.56 -9.18
N ARG A 268 -4.92 -17.63 -9.84
CA ARG A 268 -5.73 -18.50 -10.72
C ARG A 268 -6.36 -17.82 -11.93
N ALA A 269 -6.07 -16.54 -12.19
CA ALA A 269 -6.51 -15.91 -13.41
C ALA A 269 -5.92 -16.64 -14.62
N LYS A 270 -6.72 -16.79 -15.67
CA LYS A 270 -6.31 -17.46 -16.90
C LYS A 270 -5.77 -16.45 -17.89
N VAL A 271 -4.55 -16.66 -18.36
CA VAL A 271 -3.94 -15.89 -19.44
C VAL A 271 -4.65 -16.26 -20.75
N VAL A 272 -5.23 -15.28 -21.44
CA VAL A 272 -5.97 -15.47 -22.70
C VAL A 272 -5.21 -14.94 -23.92
N LYS A 273 -4.22 -14.07 -23.70
CA LYS A 273 -3.28 -13.60 -24.73
C LYS A 273 -1.85 -13.67 -24.17
N PRO A 274 -0.82 -14.00 -24.96
CA PRO A 274 0.55 -13.99 -24.48
C PRO A 274 0.95 -12.63 -23.89
N VAL A 275 1.67 -12.64 -22.78
CA VAL A 275 2.15 -11.43 -22.08
C VAL A 275 3.66 -11.52 -21.90
N LYS A 276 4.41 -10.45 -22.16
CA LYS A 276 5.85 -10.45 -21.95
C LYS A 276 6.20 -10.06 -20.51
N ALA A 277 7.35 -10.50 -20.03
CA ALA A 277 7.90 -10.01 -18.76
C ALA A 277 7.98 -8.48 -18.77
N GLY A 278 7.50 -7.85 -17.69
CA GLY A 278 7.43 -6.40 -17.54
C GLY A 278 6.13 -5.75 -18.03
N ASP A 279 5.30 -6.46 -18.81
CA ASP A 279 4.00 -5.94 -19.24
C ASP A 279 2.94 -6.05 -18.14
N PHE A 280 1.97 -5.14 -18.15
CA PHE A 280 0.83 -5.19 -17.24
C PHE A 280 -0.11 -6.35 -17.57
N LEU A 281 -0.60 -7.00 -16.52
CA LEU A 281 -1.78 -7.85 -16.63
C LEU A 281 -3.01 -6.96 -16.69
N THR A 282 -3.90 -7.24 -17.64
CA THR A 282 -5.12 -6.48 -17.90
C THR A 282 -6.29 -7.43 -18.09
N TYR A 283 -7.51 -6.92 -17.99
CA TYR A 283 -8.72 -7.70 -18.30
C TYR A 283 -8.78 -8.17 -19.76
N GLU A 284 -7.96 -7.61 -20.66
CA GLU A 284 -7.87 -8.07 -22.06
C GLU A 284 -6.94 -9.27 -22.27
N ASN A 285 -5.93 -9.44 -21.41
CA ASN A 285 -4.93 -10.50 -21.54
C ASN A 285 -5.06 -11.58 -20.44
N CYS A 286 -5.80 -11.30 -19.37
CA CYS A 286 -6.07 -12.21 -18.26
C CYS A 286 -7.55 -12.16 -17.84
N VAL A 287 -8.10 -13.32 -17.50
CA VAL A 287 -9.48 -13.46 -17.00
C VAL A 287 -9.44 -14.02 -15.58
N PRO A 288 -9.88 -13.26 -14.55
CA PRO A 288 -9.97 -13.75 -13.18
C PRO A 288 -10.86 -14.97 -13.01
N ASP A 289 -10.52 -15.83 -12.06
CA ASP A 289 -11.32 -17.01 -11.72
C ASP A 289 -12.66 -16.60 -11.07
N ASP A 290 -13.76 -16.79 -11.80
CA ASP A 290 -15.11 -16.42 -11.36
C ASP A 290 -15.66 -17.35 -10.26
N SER A 291 -15.02 -18.49 -10.01
CA SER A 291 -15.38 -19.36 -8.89
C SER A 291 -14.97 -18.76 -7.53
N MET A 292 -14.05 -17.79 -7.53
CA MET A 292 -13.58 -17.13 -6.31
C MET A 292 -14.55 -16.04 -5.85
N VAL A 293 -14.92 -16.07 -4.57
CA VAL A 293 -15.82 -15.08 -3.96
C VAL A 293 -15.27 -13.66 -4.07
N ILE A 294 -13.94 -13.48 -3.92
CA ILE A 294 -13.29 -12.16 -4.04
C ILE A 294 -13.50 -11.56 -5.44
N THR A 295 -13.42 -12.37 -6.49
CA THR A 295 -13.68 -11.97 -7.89
C THR A 295 -15.12 -11.49 -8.05
N GLN A 296 -16.09 -12.24 -7.51
CA GLN A 296 -17.50 -11.89 -7.61
C GLN A 296 -17.83 -10.60 -6.85
N ILE A 297 -17.25 -10.40 -5.66
CA ILE A 297 -17.41 -9.16 -4.88
C ILE A 297 -16.77 -7.98 -5.63
N ARG A 298 -15.52 -8.15 -6.09
CA ARG A 298 -14.79 -7.08 -6.78
C ARG A 298 -15.49 -6.64 -8.06
N ARG A 299 -16.05 -7.56 -8.84
CA ARG A 299 -16.87 -7.22 -10.02
C ARG A 299 -18.04 -6.29 -9.68
N ARG A 300 -18.75 -6.55 -8.57
CA ARG A 300 -19.86 -5.70 -8.11
C ARG A 300 -19.37 -4.33 -7.66
N LEU A 301 -18.20 -4.28 -7.00
CA LEU A 301 -17.57 -3.01 -6.64
C LEU A 301 -17.21 -2.19 -7.89
N ASP A 302 -16.53 -2.79 -8.87
CA ASP A 302 -16.13 -2.10 -10.10
C ASP A 302 -17.35 -1.56 -10.89
N GLN A 303 -18.46 -2.32 -10.91
CA GLN A 303 -19.74 -1.85 -11.47
C GLN A 303 -20.28 -0.64 -10.70
N SER A 304 -20.28 -0.69 -9.37
CA SER A 304 -20.74 0.43 -8.52
C SER A 304 -19.84 1.66 -8.66
N ASP A 305 -18.55 1.45 -8.95
CA ASP A 305 -17.58 2.52 -9.14
C ASP A 305 -17.74 3.27 -10.44
N GLY A 306 -18.62 2.84 -11.34
CA GLY A 306 -19.05 3.67 -12.48
C GLY A 306 -19.46 5.08 -12.05
N ARG A 307 -19.97 5.24 -10.82
CA ARG A 307 -20.36 6.54 -10.23
C ARG A 307 -19.21 7.55 -10.06
N PHE A 308 -17.96 7.09 -10.04
CA PHE A 308 -16.80 7.96 -9.86
C PHE A 308 -16.15 8.38 -11.18
N VAL A 309 -16.45 7.68 -12.28
CA VAL A 309 -15.89 7.96 -13.61
C VAL A 309 -16.47 9.25 -14.20
N THR A 310 -17.66 9.66 -13.76
CA THR A 310 -18.42 10.76 -14.36
C THR A 310 -18.17 12.14 -13.75
N ASN A 311 -17.21 12.27 -12.82
CA ASN A 311 -16.88 13.57 -12.20
C ASN A 311 -15.59 14.21 -12.76
N ALA A 312 -15.05 13.66 -13.86
CA ALA A 312 -13.96 14.25 -14.63
C ALA A 312 -14.50 14.68 -16.01
N ALA A 313 -15.29 15.75 -16.04
CA ALA A 313 -15.71 16.43 -17.26
C ALA A 313 -15.51 17.94 -17.08
#